data_AF-A0A8D8TW84-F1
#
_entry.id   AF-A0A8D8TW84-F1
#
_cell.length_a   1.000
_cell.length_b   1.000
_cell.length_c   1.000
_cell.angle_alpha   90.00
_cell.angle_beta   90.00
_cell.angle_gamma   90.00
#
_symmetry.space_group_name_H-M   'P 1'
#
loop_
_entity.id
_entity.type
_entity.pdbx_description
1 polymer ?
#
loop_
_entity_poly.entity_id
_entity_poly.type
_entity_poly.pdbx_seq_one_letter_code
_entity_poly.pdbx_strand_id
1 'polypeptide(L)'
;MSNVNGFRNKLKLFLSNIDNNDLTYFKHCREVVDEFPDDLIDFSMFKTNIKEIMGEFDRRFVGFDRMKDSIVLYRNPMNSVIEQQESKYQMELCDLQADTVFQTRKEVGPEFFKLLDKERFPNLRSFGQKITSMFV
;
A
#
# COMPACT_ATOMS: atom_id res chain seq x y z
N MET A 1 1.83 -5.50 -0.23
CA MET A 1 1.01 -4.40 -0.80
C MET A 1 1.27 -4.14 -2.29
N SER A 2 2.49 -4.28 -2.82
CA SER A 2 2.78 -4.04 -4.25
C SER A 2 1.90 -4.83 -5.20
N ASN A 3 1.70 -6.13 -4.96
CA ASN A 3 0.83 -6.99 -5.77
C ASN A 3 -0.65 -6.58 -5.70
N VAL A 4 -1.13 -6.19 -4.52
CA VAL A 4 -2.51 -5.71 -4.31
C VAL A 4 -2.74 -4.40 -5.08
N ASN A 5 -1.80 -3.45 -4.97
CA ASN A 5 -1.89 -2.19 -5.70
C ASN A 5 -1.77 -2.40 -7.21
N GLY A 6 -0.90 -3.30 -7.66
CA GLY A 6 -0.81 -3.69 -9.06
C GLY A 6 -2.12 -4.27 -9.59
N PHE A 7 -2.78 -5.12 -8.81
CA PHE A 7 -4.09 -5.67 -9.19
C PHE A 7 -5.19 -4.60 -9.20
N ARG A 8 -5.26 -3.73 -8.18
CA ARG A 8 -6.18 -2.56 -8.17
C ARG A 8 -5.99 -1.70 -9.41
N ASN A 9 -4.76 -1.45 -9.84
CA ASN A 9 -4.47 -0.69 -11.05
C ASN A 9 -4.95 -1.42 -12.32
N LYS A 10 -4.79 -2.75 -12.40
CA LYS A 10 -5.35 -3.56 -13.49
C LYS A 10 -6.87 -3.46 -13.55
N LEU A 11 -7.57 -3.52 -12.41
CA LEU A 11 -9.03 -3.36 -12.38
C LEU A 11 -9.48 -1.99 -12.88
N LYS A 12 -8.78 -0.91 -12.49
CA LYS A 12 -9.05 0.45 -12.99
C LYS A 12 -8.84 0.55 -14.50
N LEU A 13 -7.75 -0.04 -15.01
CA LEU A 13 -7.45 -0.11 -16.42
C LEU A 13 -8.54 -0.88 -17.18
N PHE A 14 -8.90 -2.06 -16.71
CA PHE A 14 -9.97 -2.88 -17.29
C PHE A 14 -11.31 -2.16 -17.35
N LEU A 15 -11.67 -1.42 -16.29
CA LEU A 15 -12.89 -0.62 -16.29
C LEU A 15 -12.83 0.47 -17.37
N SER A 16 -11.73 1.23 -17.43
CA SER A 16 -11.52 2.27 -18.44
C SER A 16 -11.52 1.71 -19.87
N ASN A 17 -10.94 0.54 -20.08
CA ASN A 17 -10.94 -0.17 -21.35
C ASN A 17 -12.37 -0.49 -21.81
N ILE A 18 -13.21 -1.07 -20.95
CA ILE A 18 -14.61 -1.36 -21.30
C ILE A 18 -15.41 -0.05 -21.51
N ASP A 19 -15.14 1.01 -20.75
CA ASP A 19 -15.78 2.32 -20.96
C ASP A 19 -15.49 2.93 -22.34
N ASN A 20 -14.33 2.62 -22.92
CA ASN A 20 -13.91 3.11 -24.23
C ASN A 20 -14.08 2.08 -25.36
N ASN A 21 -14.79 0.96 -25.12
CA ASN A 21 -14.88 -0.17 -26.04
C ASN A 21 -13.51 -0.72 -26.49
N ASP A 22 -12.47 -0.52 -25.67
CA ASP A 22 -11.12 -1.01 -25.93
C ASP A 22 -10.94 -2.44 -25.38
N LEU A 23 -11.03 -3.42 -26.28
CA LEU A 23 -10.89 -4.83 -25.97
C LEU A 23 -9.44 -5.34 -25.96
N THR A 24 -8.43 -4.47 -25.85
CA THR A 24 -6.99 -4.84 -25.86
C THR A 24 -6.65 -5.96 -24.88
N TYR A 25 -7.27 -5.99 -23.70
CA TYR A 25 -7.03 -7.01 -22.66
C TYR A 25 -8.10 -8.10 -22.59
N PHE A 26 -9.09 -8.08 -23.49
CA PHE A 26 -10.26 -8.96 -23.47
C PHE A 26 -10.33 -9.78 -24.76
N LYS A 27 -9.35 -10.67 -24.98
CA LYS A 27 -9.19 -11.40 -26.26
C LYS A 27 -10.47 -12.12 -26.72
N HIS A 28 -11.18 -12.79 -25.80
CA HIS A 28 -12.39 -13.53 -26.16
C HIS A 28 -13.56 -12.60 -26.47
N CYS A 29 -13.62 -11.42 -25.85
CA CYS A 29 -14.63 -10.41 -26.21
C CYS A 29 -14.35 -9.86 -27.60
N ARG A 30 -13.06 -9.68 -27.95
CA ARG A 30 -12.65 -9.29 -29.31
C ARG A 30 -13.01 -10.37 -30.33
N GLU A 31 -12.71 -11.64 -30.04
CA GLU A 31 -13.09 -12.77 -30.89
C GLU A 31 -14.60 -12.78 -31.16
N VAL A 32 -15.43 -12.54 -30.14
CA VAL A 32 -16.89 -12.45 -30.30
C VAL A 32 -17.32 -11.27 -31.18
N VAL A 33 -16.68 -10.11 -31.09
CA VAL A 33 -16.96 -8.97 -31.99
C VAL A 33 -16.53 -9.27 -33.42
N ASP A 34 -15.38 -9.92 -33.59
CA ASP A 34 -14.84 -10.28 -34.92
C ASP A 34 -15.72 -11.34 -35.61
N GLU A 35 -16.36 -12.25 -34.86
CA GLU A 35 -17.31 -13.25 -35.37
C GLU A 35 -18.66 -12.65 -35.79
N PHE A 36 -19.10 -11.56 -35.15
CA PHE A 36 -20.40 -10.92 -35.38
C PHE A 36 -20.25 -9.41 -35.64
N PRO A 37 -19.66 -8.99 -36.78
CA PRO A 37 -19.27 -7.60 -37.03
C PRO A 37 -20.45 -6.64 -37.22
N ASP A 38 -21.63 -7.15 -37.57
CA ASP A 38 -22.85 -6.35 -37.77
C ASP A 38 -23.66 -6.17 -36.47
N ASP A 39 -23.32 -6.91 -35.41
CA ASP A 39 -24.04 -6.88 -34.14
C ASP A 39 -23.42 -5.87 -33.16
N LEU A 40 -24.27 -5.08 -32.51
CA LEU A 40 -23.85 -4.23 -31.40
C LEU A 40 -23.77 -5.06 -30.11
N ILE A 41 -22.59 -5.57 -29.79
CA ILE A 41 -22.37 -6.40 -28.61
C ILE A 41 -21.99 -5.52 -27.41
N ASP A 42 -22.80 -5.59 -26.35
CA ASP A 42 -22.56 -4.84 -25.11
C ASP A 42 -21.81 -5.68 -24.06
N PHE A 43 -20.65 -5.20 -23.63
CA PHE A 43 -19.84 -5.79 -22.57
C PHE A 43 -19.95 -5.05 -21.23
N SER A 44 -20.92 -4.13 -21.09
CA SER A 44 -21.12 -3.31 -19.88
C SER A 44 -21.35 -4.14 -18.62
N MET A 45 -21.88 -5.37 -18.73
CA MET A 45 -22.07 -6.29 -17.60
C MET A 45 -20.76 -6.58 -16.83
N PHE A 46 -19.61 -6.60 -17.51
CA PHE A 46 -18.33 -6.80 -16.85
C PHE A 46 -17.92 -5.61 -15.97
N LYS A 47 -18.43 -4.40 -16.25
CA LYS A 47 -18.15 -3.21 -15.42
C LYS A 47 -18.68 -3.41 -14.01
N THR A 48 -19.87 -3.98 -13.86
CA THR A 48 -20.47 -4.28 -12.55
C THR A 48 -19.58 -5.24 -11.78
N ASN A 49 -19.19 -6.36 -12.38
CA ASN A 49 -18.31 -7.35 -11.75
C ASN A 49 -16.95 -6.74 -11.34
N ILE A 50 -16.34 -5.92 -12.21
CA ILE A 50 -15.06 -5.25 -11.89
C ILE A 50 -15.22 -4.30 -10.71
N LYS A 51 -16.30 -3.49 -10.68
CA LYS A 51 -16.58 -2.57 -9.58
C LYS A 51 -16.81 -3.29 -8.26
N GLU A 52 -17.51 -4.42 -8.27
CA GLU A 52 -17.69 -5.26 -7.08
C GLU A 52 -16.37 -5.82 -6.56
N ILE A 53 -15.51 -6.32 -7.45
CA ILE A 53 -14.17 -6.79 -7.07
C ILE A 53 -13.34 -5.63 -6.49
N MET A 54 -13.39 -4.45 -7.10
CA MET A 54 -12.72 -3.26 -6.56
C MET A 54 -13.20 -2.93 -5.15
N GLY A 55 -14.52 -2.93 -4.93
CA GLY A 55 -15.12 -2.69 -3.61
C GLY A 55 -14.68 -3.72 -2.57
N GLU A 56 -14.62 -5.01 -2.93
CA GLU A 56 -14.13 -6.05 -2.03
C GLU A 56 -12.65 -5.89 -1.70
N PHE A 57 -11.82 -5.48 -2.65
CA PHE A 57 -10.42 -5.15 -2.39
C PHE A 57 -10.31 -3.97 -1.42
N ASP A 58 -11.06 -2.89 -1.65
CA ASP A 58 -11.02 -1.72 -0.78
C ASP A 58 -11.48 -2.06 0.63
N ARG A 59 -12.56 -2.83 0.77
CA ARG A 59 -13.05 -3.32 2.06
C ARG A 59 -12.03 -4.20 2.78
N ARG A 60 -11.39 -5.14 2.09
CA ARG A 60 -10.45 -6.10 2.70
C ARG A 60 -9.10 -5.47 3.06
N PHE A 61 -8.66 -4.46 2.31
CA PHE A 61 -7.33 -3.86 2.48
C PHE A 61 -7.34 -2.49 3.16
N VAL A 62 -8.50 -1.94 3.54
CA VAL A 62 -8.62 -0.64 4.21
C VAL A 62 -7.74 -0.52 5.47
N GLY A 63 -7.57 -1.60 6.24
CA GLY A 63 -6.71 -1.61 7.41
C GLY A 63 -5.24 -1.38 7.06
N PHE A 64 -4.76 -2.04 6.00
CA PHE A 64 -3.39 -1.85 5.50
C PHE A 64 -3.19 -0.47 4.89
N ASP A 65 -4.21 0.06 4.21
CA ASP A 65 -4.16 1.41 3.64
C ASP A 65 -4.00 2.46 4.76
N ARG A 66 -4.70 2.30 5.89
CA ARG A 66 -4.55 3.15 7.09
C ARG A 66 -3.19 3.01 7.77
N MET A 67 -2.55 1.85 7.65
CA MET A 67 -1.23 1.60 8.25
C MET A 67 -0.06 2.03 7.37
N LYS A 68 -0.31 2.51 6.14
CA LYS A 68 0.75 2.75 5.16
C LYS A 68 1.84 3.67 5.70
N ASP A 69 1.48 4.76 6.36
CA ASP A 69 2.44 5.73 6.91
C ASP A 69 3.22 5.13 8.08
N SER A 70 2.53 4.37 8.95
CA SER A 70 3.19 3.59 10.00
C SER A 70 4.17 2.54 9.41
N ILE A 71 3.84 1.88 8.30
CA ILE A 71 4.74 0.92 7.66
C ILE A 71 5.98 1.62 7.11
N VAL A 72 5.84 2.85 6.58
CA VAL A 72 6.99 3.64 6.10
C VAL A 72 7.92 4.00 7.26
N LEU A 73 7.38 4.52 8.36
CA LEU A 73 8.14 4.82 9.57
C LEU A 73 8.81 3.56 10.14
N TYR A 74 8.06 2.46 10.21
CA TYR A 74 8.55 1.18 10.73
C TYR A 74 9.65 0.57 9.85
N ARG A 75 9.62 0.80 8.54
CA ARG A 75 10.66 0.30 7.65
C ARG A 75 12.01 0.92 7.98
N ASN A 76 12.06 2.25 8.10
CA ASN A 76 13.29 2.95 8.49
C ASN A 76 12.97 4.34 9.08
N PRO A 77 13.07 4.52 10.40
CA PRO A 77 12.84 5.83 11.03
C PRO A 77 13.97 6.84 10.78
N MET A 78 15.15 6.40 10.32
CA MET A 78 16.25 7.33 9.96
C MET A 78 15.95 8.14 8.71
N ASN A 79 15.06 7.66 7.84
CA ASN A 79 14.71 8.31 6.58
C ASN A 79 13.27 8.88 6.58
N SER A 80 12.58 8.85 7.72
CA SER A 80 11.22 9.37 7.80
C SER A 80 11.22 10.90 7.82
N VAL A 81 10.31 11.51 7.05
CA VAL A 81 10.05 12.96 7.13
C VAL A 81 9.36 13.27 8.45
N ILE A 82 10.04 13.98 9.35
CA ILE A 82 9.64 14.19 10.75
C ILE A 82 8.29 14.90 10.81
N GLU A 83 8.10 15.96 10.02
CA GLU A 83 6.92 16.82 10.01
C GLU A 83 5.64 16.08 9.57
N GLN A 84 5.79 14.93 8.90
CA GLN A 84 4.68 14.09 8.46
C GLN A 84 4.30 13.01 9.49
N GLN A 85 5.07 12.84 10.58
CA GLN A 85 4.79 11.84 11.61
C GLN A 85 3.87 12.38 12.71
N GLU A 86 3.23 11.49 13.47
CA GLU A 86 2.43 11.87 14.64
C GLU A 86 3.28 12.61 15.68
N SER A 87 2.74 13.67 16.30
CA SER A 87 3.49 14.57 17.20
C SER A 87 4.23 13.86 18.34
N LYS A 88 3.69 12.76 18.88
CA LYS A 88 4.33 11.94 19.92
C LYS A 88 5.66 11.29 19.49
N TYR A 89 5.93 11.21 18.19
CA TYR A 89 7.17 10.63 17.63
C TYR A 89 8.17 11.70 17.20
N GLN A 90 7.73 12.92 16.90
CA GLN A 90 8.54 13.93 16.22
C GLN A 90 9.80 14.31 17.01
N MET A 91 9.67 14.58 18.32
CA MET A 91 10.83 14.92 19.16
C MET A 91 11.83 13.77 19.27
N GLU A 92 11.35 12.54 19.49
CA GLU A 92 12.21 11.35 19.51
C GLU A 92 12.91 11.11 18.17
N LEU A 93 12.25 11.43 17.05
CA LEU A 93 12.84 11.33 15.72
C LEU A 93 13.93 12.38 15.48
N CYS A 94 13.76 13.62 15.97
CA CYS A 94 14.81 14.63 15.91
C CYS A 94 16.08 14.12 16.60
N ASP A 95 15.94 13.63 17.84
CA ASP A 95 17.06 13.13 18.63
C ASP A 95 17.68 11.88 17.98
N LEU A 96 16.85 10.97 17.48
CA LEU A 96 17.28 9.73 16.85
C LEU A 96 18.05 9.99 15.55
N GLN A 97 17.56 10.87 14.68
CA GLN A 97 18.21 11.18 13.39
C GLN A 97 19.50 12.00 13.56
N ALA A 98 19.63 12.76 14.66
CA ALA A 98 20.86 13.46 15.01
C ALA A 98 21.92 12.55 15.68
N ASP A 99 21.53 11.38 16.19
CA ASP A 99 22.44 10.48 16.91
C ASP A 99 23.38 9.74 15.93
N THR A 100 24.67 10.11 15.98
CA THR A 100 25.72 9.53 15.12
C THR A 100 25.86 8.01 15.25
N VAL A 101 25.52 7.43 16.40
CA VAL A 101 25.54 5.96 16.57
C VAL A 101 24.50 5.34 15.66
N PHE A 102 23.27 5.86 15.66
CA PHE A 102 22.19 5.35 14.81
C PHE A 102 22.38 5.66 13.34
N GLN A 103 23.09 6.73 12.98
CA GLN A 103 23.47 7.03 11.59
C GLN A 103 24.37 5.95 10.96
N THR A 104 25.17 5.25 11.77
CA THR A 104 26.06 4.19 11.29
C THR A 104 25.42 2.80 11.29
N ARG A 105 24.23 2.66 11.88
CA ARG A 105 23.48 1.40 11.94
C ARG A 105 22.94 1.02 10.56
N LYS A 106 22.89 -0.29 10.30
CA LYS A 106 22.34 -0.87 9.06
C LYS A 106 21.04 -1.62 9.28
N GLU A 107 20.68 -1.82 10.54
CA GLU A 107 19.47 -2.48 11.00
C GLU A 107 18.25 -1.68 10.53
N VAL A 108 17.20 -2.39 10.13
CA VAL A 108 15.93 -1.82 9.67
C VAL A 108 14.78 -2.65 10.21
N GLY A 109 13.56 -2.12 10.21
CA GLY A 109 12.39 -2.85 10.69
C GLY A 109 12.55 -3.30 12.15
N PRO A 110 12.09 -4.52 12.51
CA PRO A 110 12.04 -4.96 13.91
C PRO A 110 13.40 -4.91 14.61
N GLU A 111 14.49 -5.25 13.90
CA GLU A 111 15.83 -5.24 14.48
C GLU A 111 16.29 -3.84 14.86
N PHE A 112 15.94 -2.82 14.08
CA PHE A 112 16.25 -1.44 14.43
C PHE A 112 15.52 -1.02 15.71
N PHE A 113 14.22 -1.28 15.80
CA PHE A 113 13.41 -0.86 16.96
C PHE A 113 13.81 -1.56 18.27
N LYS A 114 14.46 -2.73 18.20
CA LYS A 114 15.03 -3.41 19.38
C LYS A 114 16.25 -2.68 19.95
N LEU A 115 16.97 -1.91 19.14
CA LEU A 115 18.14 -1.12 19.56
C LEU A 115 17.75 0.15 20.32
N LEU A 116 16.51 0.62 20.18
CA LEU A 116 16.05 1.83 20.81
C LEU A 116 16.01 1.68 22.33
N ASP A 117 16.72 2.56 23.02
CA ASP A 117 16.67 2.64 24.47
C ASP A 117 15.26 3.04 24.94
N LYS A 118 14.79 2.41 26.03
CA LYS A 118 13.41 2.59 26.51
C LYS A 118 13.21 3.96 27.16
N GLU A 119 14.24 4.53 27.77
CA GLU A 119 14.16 5.81 28.46
C GLU A 119 14.30 6.97 27.45
N ARG A 120 15.19 6.83 26.46
CA ARG A 120 15.41 7.84 25.41
C ARG A 120 14.34 7.87 24.33
N PHE A 121 13.85 6.71 23.89
CA PHE A 121 12.92 6.60 22.76
C PHE A 121 11.66 5.75 23.09
N PRO A 122 10.93 6.07 24.17
CA PRO A 122 9.81 5.26 24.64
C PRO A 122 8.69 5.10 23.60
N ASN A 123 8.33 6.17 22.88
CA ASN A 123 7.23 6.15 21.93
C ASN A 123 7.59 5.37 20.67
N LEU A 124 8.78 5.61 20.11
CA LEU A 124 9.27 4.89 18.93
C LEU A 124 9.48 3.41 19.23
N ARG A 125 10.04 3.06 20.40
CA ARG A 125 10.19 1.66 20.81
C ARG A 125 8.84 0.95 20.96
N SER A 126 7.87 1.58 21.63
CA SER A 126 6.51 1.05 21.78
C SER A 126 5.81 0.89 20.42
N PHE A 127 5.98 1.87 19.53
CA PHE A 127 5.50 1.81 18.16
C PHE A 127 6.07 0.60 17.40
N GLY A 128 7.39 0.41 17.43
CA GLY A 128 8.04 -0.73 16.79
C GLY A 128 7.53 -2.07 17.30
N GLN A 129 7.37 -2.22 18.61
CA GLN A 129 6.80 -3.42 19.23
C GLN A 129 5.36 -3.69 18.77
N LYS A 130 4.52 -2.64 18.76
CA LYS A 130 3.12 -2.74 18.30
C LYS A 130 3.05 -3.22 16.85
N ILE A 131 3.81 -2.60 15.95
CA ILE A 131 3.80 -3.01 14.53
C ILE A 131 4.37 -4.41 14.37
N THR A 132 5.44 -4.76 15.08
CA THR A 132 6.00 -6.13 15.06
C THR A 132 4.92 -7.15 15.44
N SER A 133 4.17 -6.93 16.52
CA SER A 133 3.13 -7.86 16.99
C SER A 133 1.94 -8.05 16.05
N MET A 134 1.73 -7.15 15.08
CA MET A 134 0.66 -7.30 14.08
C MET A 134 1.00 -8.33 13.00
N PHE A 135 2.28 -8.68 12.85
CA PHE A 135 2.80 -9.55 11.78
C PHE A 135 3.46 -10.83 12.31
N VAL A 136 3.37 -11.09 13.63
CA VAL A 136 3.84 -12.33 14.29
C VAL A 136 2.68 -13.30 14.43
#